data_AF-A0AA35SN33-F1
#
_entry.id   AF-A0AA35SN33-F1
#
_cell.length_a   1.000
_cell.length_b   1.000
_cell.length_c   1.000
_cell.angle_alpha   90.00
_cell.angle_beta   90.00
_cell.angle_gamma   90.00
#
_symmetry.space_group_name_H-M   'P 1'
#
loop_
_entity.id
_entity.type
_entity.pdbx_description
1 polymer ?
#
loop_
_entity_poly.entity_id
_entity_poly.type
_entity_poly.pdbx_seq_one_letter_code
_entity_poly.pdbx_strand_id
1 'polypeptide(L)'
;MVQNLMVMRFANTVLQPIWNRNNIANVVVTFKEPFGTMGRGGYFDEFGIIRDIMQNHLLQVMCLAAMEKPATNSSEDIRNEKVKVLKSIRPIQLEDVVLGQYAGNPLGQGDAKLGYLDDETVPKGSRTPTYALAALYIRNERWDGVPFILKCGKALNERKAEVRIQFKDTPGNIFGEKSARRNELVIRLQPNEAMYMKLMMKQPGMSFEPVESELDLTYTARYGDITLPDAYERLILDTLSGTQAHFVRSDELAEAWRIFTPLLHRIEGENVEPIKYTYGTRGPKEADEFAAKLGFMYSQTYKWTPSPGPRL
;
A
#
# COMPACT_ATOMS: atom_id res chain seq x y z
N MET A 1 -4.73 10.19 7.81
CA MET A 1 -3.36 9.99 7.26
C MET A 1 -3.21 10.15 5.76
N VAL A 2 -4.16 9.71 4.91
CA VAL A 2 -4.05 9.86 3.44
C VAL A 2 -3.81 11.31 3.01
N GLN A 3 -4.59 12.25 3.55
CA GLN A 3 -4.41 13.69 3.29
C GLN A 3 -3.04 14.23 3.74
N ASN A 4 -2.42 13.61 4.76
CA ASN A 4 -1.13 14.03 5.27
C ASN A 4 0.02 13.76 4.28
N LEU A 5 -0.16 12.87 3.28
CA LEU A 5 0.85 12.62 2.25
C LEU A 5 1.24 13.89 1.52
N MET A 6 0.27 14.76 1.20
CA MET A 6 0.55 16.02 0.50
C MET A 6 1.32 17.00 1.39
N VAL A 7 0.89 17.18 2.64
CA VAL A 7 1.55 18.08 3.60
C VAL A 7 2.97 17.62 3.86
N MET A 8 3.14 16.33 4.13
CA MET A 8 4.45 15.71 4.32
C MET A 8 5.38 15.97 3.13
N ARG A 9 4.93 15.73 1.90
CA ARG A 9 5.78 15.88 0.70
C ARG A 9 6.11 17.33 0.35
N PHE A 10 5.12 18.23 0.44
CA PHE A 10 5.24 19.56 -0.16
C PHE A 10 5.51 20.69 0.84
N ALA A 11 5.33 20.45 2.14
CA ALA A 11 5.66 21.40 3.21
C ALA A 11 7.02 21.14 3.88
N ASN A 12 7.70 20.02 3.56
CA ASN A 12 8.97 19.66 4.21
C ASN A 12 10.12 19.64 3.19
N THR A 13 11.01 20.64 3.27
CA THR A 13 12.19 20.75 2.41
C THR A 13 13.10 19.52 2.48
N VAL A 14 13.19 18.86 3.64
CA VAL A 14 14.04 17.67 3.83
C VAL A 14 13.64 16.49 2.94
N LEU A 15 12.35 16.38 2.56
CA LEU A 15 11.85 15.25 1.78
C LEU A 15 11.90 15.51 0.26
N GLN A 16 11.88 16.77 -0.18
CA GLN A 16 11.80 17.09 -1.61
C GLN A 16 12.97 16.53 -2.45
N PRO A 17 14.25 16.65 -2.03
CA PRO A 17 15.39 16.16 -2.82
C PRO A 17 15.47 14.63 -2.92
N ILE A 18 14.88 13.93 -1.95
CA ILE A 18 14.93 12.47 -1.86
C ILE A 18 13.68 11.79 -2.44
N TRP A 19 12.68 12.57 -2.88
CA TRP A 19 11.41 12.03 -3.42
C TRP A 19 11.46 11.75 -4.93
N ASN A 20 12.39 10.93 -5.37
CA ASN A 20 12.59 10.61 -6.80
C ASN A 20 13.34 9.28 -7.00
N ARG A 21 13.39 8.83 -8.25
CA ARG A 21 14.09 7.63 -8.73
C ARG A 21 15.58 7.55 -8.39
N ASN A 22 16.26 8.65 -8.06
CA ASN A 22 17.68 8.60 -7.69
C ASN A 22 17.85 8.02 -6.29
N ASN A 23 16.88 8.26 -5.40
CA ASN A 23 16.95 7.90 -3.99
C ASN A 23 15.98 6.77 -3.61
N ILE A 24 14.82 6.68 -4.28
CA ILE A 24 13.80 5.66 -4.00
C ILE A 24 14.07 4.42 -4.84
N ALA A 25 14.09 3.26 -4.18
CA ALA A 25 14.21 1.96 -4.83
C ALA A 25 12.84 1.41 -5.25
N ASN A 26 11.83 1.54 -4.40
CA ASN A 26 10.46 1.11 -4.66
C ASN A 26 9.47 1.81 -3.72
N VAL A 27 8.19 1.79 -4.10
CA VAL A 27 7.07 2.25 -3.27
C VAL A 27 6.08 1.11 -3.12
N VAL A 28 5.70 0.78 -1.89
CA VAL A 28 4.73 -0.28 -1.59
C VAL A 28 3.50 0.34 -0.95
N VAL A 29 2.32 0.11 -1.53
CA VAL A 29 1.03 0.48 -0.94
C VAL A 29 0.30 -0.81 -0.57
N THR A 30 0.02 -0.97 0.71
CA THR A 30 -0.54 -2.21 1.26
C THR A 30 -1.93 -1.96 1.84
N PHE A 31 -2.87 -2.88 1.60
CA PHE A 31 -4.16 -2.96 2.29
C PHE A 31 -4.47 -4.41 2.68
N LYS A 32 -4.70 -4.67 3.96
CA LYS A 32 -4.86 -6.02 4.49
C LYS A 32 -6.05 -6.06 5.44
N GLU A 33 -6.84 -7.10 5.28
CA GLU A 33 -7.94 -7.42 6.19
C GLU A 33 -7.72 -8.81 6.79
N PRO A 34 -7.88 -8.98 8.11
CA PRO A 34 -7.69 -10.26 8.77
C PRO A 34 -8.92 -11.17 8.69
N PHE A 35 -10.01 -10.68 8.08
CA PHE A 35 -11.25 -11.39 7.88
C PHE A 35 -11.49 -11.71 6.40
N GLY A 36 -12.20 -12.81 6.14
CA GLY A 36 -12.61 -13.23 4.80
C GLY A 36 -13.80 -12.41 4.27
N THR A 37 -14.68 -13.03 3.47
CA THR A 37 -15.89 -12.38 2.94
C THR A 37 -17.09 -12.38 3.89
N MET A 38 -17.00 -13.06 5.03
CA MET A 38 -17.99 -13.03 6.11
C MET A 38 -19.43 -13.31 5.62
N GLY A 39 -19.62 -14.33 4.78
CA GLY A 39 -20.93 -14.71 4.22
C GLY A 39 -21.46 -13.78 3.12
N ARG A 40 -20.65 -12.82 2.66
CA ARG A 40 -20.95 -11.92 1.54
C ARG A 40 -20.12 -12.28 0.30
N GLY A 41 -19.65 -13.53 0.21
CA GLY A 41 -18.79 -14.00 -0.87
C GLY A 41 -19.42 -13.84 -2.25
N GLY A 42 -20.71 -14.13 -2.41
CA GLY A 42 -21.41 -14.01 -3.70
C GLY A 42 -21.38 -12.59 -4.27
N TYR A 43 -21.56 -11.55 -3.44
CA TYR A 43 -21.42 -10.15 -3.89
C TYR A 43 -19.98 -9.80 -4.24
N PHE A 44 -19.01 -10.27 -3.44
CA PHE A 44 -17.59 -10.05 -3.73
C PHE A 44 -17.14 -10.76 -5.01
N ASP A 45 -17.76 -11.90 -5.33
CA ASP A 45 -17.42 -12.74 -6.49
C ASP A 45 -17.61 -12.03 -7.83
N GLU A 46 -18.58 -11.12 -7.91
CA GLU A 46 -18.88 -10.35 -9.12
C GLU A 46 -17.79 -9.34 -9.48
N PHE A 47 -16.94 -8.94 -8.52
CA PHE A 47 -15.98 -7.85 -8.70
C PHE A 47 -14.53 -8.24 -8.41
N GLY A 48 -14.30 -9.00 -7.33
CA GLY A 48 -12.99 -9.42 -6.86
C GLY A 48 -12.13 -8.29 -6.27
N ILE A 49 -10.97 -8.66 -5.69
CA ILE A 49 -10.15 -7.75 -4.88
C ILE A 49 -9.59 -6.55 -5.66
N ILE A 50 -9.37 -6.70 -6.97
CA ILE A 50 -8.79 -5.64 -7.81
C ILE A 50 -9.80 -4.49 -7.94
N ARG A 51 -11.07 -4.80 -8.20
CA ARG A 51 -12.15 -3.79 -8.29
C ARG A 51 -12.55 -3.27 -6.91
N ASP A 52 -12.55 -4.13 -5.90
CA ASP A 52 -12.93 -3.79 -4.52
C ASP A 52 -11.97 -2.76 -3.91
N ILE A 53 -10.65 -2.98 -4.05
CA ILE A 53 -9.63 -2.23 -3.28
C ILE A 53 -8.50 -1.62 -4.13
N MET A 54 -8.02 -2.32 -5.16
CA MET A 54 -6.78 -1.91 -5.84
C MET A 54 -7.00 -0.75 -6.81
N GLN A 55 -8.03 -0.85 -7.66
CA GLN A 55 -8.34 0.13 -8.72
C GLN A 55 -8.75 1.49 -8.14
N ASN A 56 -9.38 1.48 -6.95
CA ASN A 56 -9.85 2.67 -6.26
C ASN A 56 -8.85 3.09 -5.16
N HIS A 57 -8.93 2.54 -3.95
CA HIS A 57 -8.24 2.99 -2.75
C HIS A 57 -6.72 2.99 -2.91
N LEU A 58 -6.11 1.89 -3.35
CA LEU A 58 -4.65 1.83 -3.47
C LEU A 58 -4.12 2.75 -4.58
N LEU A 59 -4.82 2.81 -5.71
CA LEU A 59 -4.45 3.69 -6.81
C LEU A 59 -4.54 5.18 -6.39
N GLN A 60 -5.57 5.56 -5.63
CA GLN A 60 -5.71 6.91 -5.08
C GLN A 60 -4.54 7.29 -4.16
N VAL A 61 -4.19 6.39 -3.23
CA VAL A 61 -3.07 6.59 -2.31
C VAL A 61 -1.74 6.67 -3.07
N MET A 62 -1.55 5.83 -4.09
CA MET A 62 -0.37 5.85 -4.94
C MET A 62 -0.26 7.18 -5.72
N CYS A 63 -1.36 7.70 -6.26
CA CYS A 63 -1.36 9.00 -6.94
C CYS A 63 -0.87 10.13 -6.03
N LEU A 64 -1.32 10.17 -4.78
CA LEU A 64 -0.86 11.18 -3.81
C LEU A 64 0.62 11.01 -3.44
N ALA A 65 1.11 9.77 -3.40
CA ALA A 65 2.53 9.51 -3.18
C ALA A 65 3.40 9.89 -4.41
N ALA A 66 2.85 9.80 -5.62
CA ALA A 66 3.61 9.94 -6.86
C ALA A 66 3.49 11.32 -7.54
N MET A 67 2.39 12.04 -7.37
CA MET A 67 2.09 13.29 -8.08
C MET A 67 3.18 14.35 -7.95
N GLU A 68 3.34 15.22 -8.95
CA GLU A 68 4.22 16.38 -8.80
C GLU A 68 3.61 17.38 -7.81
N LYS A 69 4.40 18.39 -7.42
CA LYS A 69 3.87 19.49 -6.61
C LYS A 69 2.85 20.26 -7.45
N PRO A 70 1.58 20.36 -7.01
CA PRO A 70 0.58 21.10 -7.75
C PRO A 70 0.89 22.60 -7.72
N ALA A 71 0.36 23.35 -8.70
CA ALA A 71 0.55 24.80 -8.79
C ALA A 71 0.04 25.53 -7.53
N THR A 72 -1.10 25.09 -7.01
CA THR A 72 -1.69 25.56 -5.75
C THR A 72 -2.30 24.39 -4.96
N ASN A 73 -2.89 24.67 -3.80
CA ASN A 73 -3.71 23.70 -3.06
C ASN A 73 -5.18 23.68 -3.50
N SER A 74 -5.52 24.28 -4.65
CA SER A 74 -6.86 24.23 -5.22
C SER A 74 -7.25 22.80 -5.61
N SER A 75 -8.54 22.49 -5.56
CA SER A 75 -9.04 21.14 -5.89
C SER A 75 -8.70 20.72 -7.33
N GLU A 76 -8.67 21.66 -8.28
CA GLU A 76 -8.32 21.34 -9.67
C GLU A 76 -6.84 21.05 -9.85
N ASP A 77 -5.95 21.87 -9.29
CA ASP A 77 -4.50 21.70 -9.46
C ASP A 77 -4.02 20.38 -8.85
N ILE A 78 -4.61 19.98 -7.71
CA ILE A 78 -4.32 18.69 -7.09
C ILE A 78 -4.76 17.54 -7.99
N ARG A 79 -6.00 17.60 -8.51
CA ARG A 79 -6.54 16.52 -9.36
C ARG A 79 -5.83 16.44 -10.71
N ASN A 80 -5.37 17.56 -11.26
CA ASN A 80 -4.56 17.60 -12.48
C ASN A 80 -3.27 16.80 -12.32
N GLU A 81 -2.55 16.96 -11.21
CA GLU A 81 -1.31 16.21 -10.98
C GLU A 81 -1.56 14.72 -10.69
N LYS A 82 -2.69 14.36 -10.05
CA LYS A 82 -3.11 12.95 -9.90
C LYS A 82 -3.38 12.31 -11.27
N VAL A 83 -4.17 12.97 -12.12
CA VAL A 83 -4.48 12.46 -13.47
C VAL A 83 -3.23 12.35 -14.35
N LYS A 84 -2.30 13.30 -14.24
CA LYS A 84 -1.01 13.26 -14.95
C LYS A 84 -0.18 12.03 -14.59
N VAL A 85 -0.19 11.62 -13.32
CA VAL A 85 0.41 10.35 -12.89
C VAL A 85 -0.26 9.17 -13.59
N LEU A 86 -1.59 9.08 -13.54
CA LEU A 86 -2.33 7.96 -14.12
C LEU A 86 -2.11 7.83 -15.64
N LYS A 87 -2.08 8.95 -16.36
CA LYS A 87 -1.75 8.99 -17.80
C LYS A 87 -0.36 8.46 -18.12
N SER A 88 0.56 8.52 -17.16
CA SER A 88 1.93 8.03 -17.29
C SER A 88 2.06 6.53 -16.99
N ILE A 89 0.97 5.83 -16.68
CA ILE A 89 0.95 4.41 -16.35
C ILE A 89 0.40 3.61 -17.55
N ARG A 90 1.15 2.61 -17.99
CA ARG A 90 0.68 1.66 -19.01
C ARG A 90 -0.36 0.69 -18.41
N PRO A 91 -1.26 0.12 -19.23
CA PRO A 91 -2.11 -0.96 -18.76
C PRO A 91 -1.30 -2.13 -18.19
N ILE A 92 -1.81 -2.70 -17.10
CA ILE A 92 -1.19 -3.81 -16.37
C ILE A 92 -1.38 -5.10 -17.17
N GLN A 93 -0.36 -5.96 -17.20
CA GLN A 93 -0.41 -7.27 -17.85
C GLN A 93 -0.40 -8.40 -16.81
N LEU A 94 -0.69 -9.64 -17.24
CA LEU A 94 -0.70 -10.79 -16.34
C LEU A 94 0.67 -11.06 -15.70
N GLU A 95 1.77 -10.80 -16.41
CA GLU A 95 3.12 -10.94 -15.84
C GLU A 95 3.45 -9.91 -14.74
N ASP A 96 2.68 -8.82 -14.65
CA ASP A 96 2.87 -7.77 -13.66
C ASP A 96 2.14 -8.07 -12.34
N VAL A 97 1.41 -9.19 -12.25
CA VAL A 97 0.54 -9.49 -11.10
C VAL A 97 0.74 -10.87 -10.49
N VAL A 98 0.47 -10.97 -9.20
CA VAL A 98 0.28 -12.22 -8.49
C VAL A 98 -1.11 -12.22 -7.87
N LEU A 99 -1.93 -13.19 -8.28
CA LEU A 99 -3.29 -13.36 -7.79
C LEU A 99 -3.35 -14.50 -6.78
N GLY A 100 -4.16 -14.33 -5.74
CA GLY A 100 -4.37 -15.36 -4.74
C GLY A 100 -5.82 -15.49 -4.29
N GLN A 101 -6.17 -16.67 -3.77
CA GLN A 101 -7.47 -16.95 -3.18
C GLN A 101 -7.30 -17.69 -1.85
N TYR A 102 -7.94 -17.23 -0.78
CA TYR A 102 -7.73 -17.84 0.53
C TYR A 102 -8.40 -19.21 0.64
N ALA A 103 -7.69 -20.15 1.27
CA ALA A 103 -8.17 -21.45 1.69
C ALA A 103 -8.26 -21.51 3.22
N GLY A 104 -9.14 -22.38 3.72
CA GLY A 104 -9.33 -22.57 5.15
C GLY A 104 -8.03 -22.98 5.85
N ASN A 105 -7.86 -22.53 7.09
CA ASN A 105 -6.78 -22.95 7.96
C ASN A 105 -7.28 -24.09 8.87
N PRO A 106 -6.83 -25.36 8.68
CA PRO A 106 -7.29 -26.49 9.49
C PRO A 106 -7.00 -26.32 10.99
N LEU A 107 -5.96 -25.56 11.33
CA LEU A 107 -5.55 -25.25 12.70
C LEU A 107 -6.23 -23.98 13.26
N GLY A 108 -7.00 -23.26 12.43
CA GLY A 108 -7.71 -22.05 12.80
C GLY A 108 -8.94 -22.33 13.67
N GLN A 109 -9.62 -21.26 14.10
CA GLN A 109 -10.88 -21.32 14.84
C GLN A 109 -11.94 -20.44 14.16
N GLY A 110 -13.22 -20.81 14.30
CA GLY A 110 -14.33 -20.11 13.66
C GLY A 110 -14.14 -20.00 12.15
N ASP A 111 -14.40 -18.80 11.61
CA ASP A 111 -14.32 -18.49 10.17
C ASP A 111 -12.95 -18.77 9.56
N ALA A 112 -11.87 -18.75 10.36
CA ALA A 112 -10.53 -19.05 9.84
C ALA A 112 -10.39 -20.48 9.32
N LYS A 113 -11.28 -21.41 9.70
CA LYS A 113 -11.30 -22.78 9.16
C LYS A 113 -11.87 -22.86 7.75
N LEU A 114 -12.60 -21.83 7.31
CA LEU A 114 -13.31 -21.81 6.04
C LEU A 114 -12.49 -21.06 4.98
N GLY A 115 -12.38 -21.65 3.80
CA GLY A 115 -11.86 -21.02 2.60
C GLY A 115 -12.91 -20.19 1.88
N TYR A 116 -12.50 -19.51 0.80
CA TYR A 116 -13.40 -18.70 0.00
C TYR A 116 -14.53 -19.54 -0.65
N LEU A 117 -14.20 -20.74 -1.13
CA LEU A 117 -15.14 -21.66 -1.77
C LEU A 117 -16.04 -22.44 -0.79
N ASP A 118 -15.77 -22.30 0.51
CA ASP A 118 -16.62 -22.87 1.56
C ASP A 118 -17.81 -21.95 1.88
N ASP A 119 -17.78 -20.69 1.47
CA ASP A 119 -18.93 -19.77 1.52
C ASP A 119 -20.02 -20.27 0.55
N GLU A 120 -21.21 -20.56 1.08
CA GLU A 120 -22.34 -21.09 0.30
C GLU A 120 -22.83 -20.14 -0.78
N THR A 121 -22.56 -18.83 -0.62
CA THR A 121 -22.92 -17.81 -1.61
C THR A 121 -21.94 -17.74 -2.78
N VAL A 122 -20.80 -18.43 -2.71
CA VAL A 122 -19.75 -18.43 -3.74
C VAL A 122 -19.92 -19.65 -4.66
N PRO A 123 -19.84 -19.48 -5.99
CA PRO A 123 -19.82 -20.60 -6.93
C PRO A 123 -18.67 -21.58 -6.63
N LYS A 124 -18.94 -22.89 -6.62
CA LYS A 124 -18.00 -23.96 -6.19
C LYS A 124 -16.68 -24.04 -6.98
N GLY A 125 -16.61 -23.41 -8.16
CA GLY A 125 -15.41 -23.33 -8.98
C GLY A 125 -14.88 -21.91 -9.17
N SER A 126 -15.28 -20.96 -8.32
CA SER A 126 -14.91 -19.56 -8.49
C SER A 126 -13.39 -19.38 -8.49
N ARG A 127 -12.93 -18.61 -9.47
CA ARG A 127 -11.52 -18.18 -9.63
C ARG A 127 -11.30 -16.74 -9.18
N THR A 128 -12.28 -16.14 -8.50
CA THR A 128 -12.19 -14.75 -8.06
C THR A 128 -11.01 -14.57 -7.08
N PRO A 129 -10.08 -13.65 -7.37
CA PRO A 129 -8.96 -13.40 -6.48
C PRO A 129 -9.42 -12.62 -5.23
N THR A 130 -9.06 -13.14 -4.07
CA THR A 130 -9.23 -12.47 -2.76
C THR A 130 -7.94 -11.77 -2.30
N TYR A 131 -6.86 -11.95 -3.06
CA TYR A 131 -5.57 -11.30 -2.91
C TYR A 131 -5.02 -10.91 -4.29
N ALA A 132 -4.40 -9.74 -4.37
CA ALA A 132 -3.63 -9.33 -5.53
C ALA A 132 -2.40 -8.53 -5.11
N LEU A 133 -1.28 -8.81 -5.76
CA LEU A 133 -0.14 -7.91 -5.85
C LEU A 133 0.01 -7.48 -7.30
N ALA A 134 0.13 -6.19 -7.58
CA ALA A 134 0.41 -5.65 -8.90
C ALA A 134 1.61 -4.72 -8.88
N ALA A 135 2.46 -4.83 -9.90
CA ALA A 135 3.58 -3.92 -10.16
C ALA A 135 3.18 -2.88 -11.20
N LEU A 136 3.28 -1.60 -10.85
CA LEU A 136 3.03 -0.48 -11.75
C LEU A 136 4.31 0.33 -11.93
N TYR A 137 4.44 0.95 -13.10
CA TYR A 137 5.54 1.86 -13.42
C TYR A 137 4.99 3.16 -13.97
N ILE A 138 5.44 4.28 -13.40
CA ILE A 138 5.06 5.62 -13.81
C ILE A 138 6.14 6.12 -14.76
N ARG A 139 5.82 6.20 -16.06
CA ARG A 139 6.76 6.57 -17.12
C ARG A 139 6.91 8.08 -17.24
N ASN A 140 7.58 8.66 -16.25
CA ASN A 140 7.96 10.07 -16.24
C ASN A 140 9.36 10.25 -15.63
N GLU A 141 9.91 11.47 -15.69
CA GLU A 141 11.26 11.76 -15.23
C GLU A 141 11.50 11.40 -13.75
N ARG A 142 10.52 11.67 -12.87
CA ARG A 142 10.66 11.43 -11.43
C ARG A 142 10.72 9.96 -11.07
N TRP A 143 9.96 9.12 -11.77
CA TRP A 143 9.67 7.73 -11.36
C TRP A 143 10.16 6.66 -12.34
N ASP A 144 10.81 7.03 -13.43
CA ASP A 144 11.30 6.07 -14.42
C ASP A 144 12.15 4.96 -13.78
N GLY A 145 11.74 3.70 -14.02
CA GLY A 145 12.34 2.49 -13.45
C GLY A 145 11.97 2.15 -12.00
N VAL A 146 11.23 3.00 -11.27
CA VAL A 146 10.81 2.72 -9.89
C VAL A 146 9.50 1.92 -9.89
N PRO A 147 9.48 0.69 -9.34
CA PRO A 147 8.25 -0.07 -9.20
C PRO A 147 7.38 0.46 -8.07
N PHE A 148 6.10 0.64 -8.39
CA PHE A 148 5.02 0.86 -7.43
C PHE A 148 4.28 -0.45 -7.23
N ILE A 149 4.45 -1.04 -6.05
CA ILE A 149 3.91 -2.34 -5.67
C ILE A 149 2.61 -2.11 -4.90
N LEU A 150 1.47 -2.44 -5.51
CA LEU A 150 0.17 -2.40 -4.84
C LEU A 150 -0.16 -3.80 -4.35
N LYS A 151 -0.37 -3.98 -3.05
CA LYS A 151 -0.66 -5.27 -2.41
C LYS A 151 -1.94 -5.18 -1.61
N CYS A 152 -2.95 -5.97 -1.95
CA CYS A 152 -4.16 -6.08 -1.15
C CYS A 152 -4.68 -7.51 -1.00
N GLY A 153 -5.38 -7.77 0.10
CA GLY A 153 -6.14 -9.00 0.24
C GLY A 153 -6.92 -9.15 1.53
N LYS A 154 -7.84 -10.12 1.51
CA LYS A 154 -8.67 -10.56 2.65
C LYS A 154 -8.10 -11.81 3.30
N ALA A 155 -8.57 -12.13 4.50
CA ALA A 155 -8.14 -13.29 5.28
C ALA A 155 -6.61 -13.35 5.50
N LEU A 156 -5.98 -12.20 5.74
CA LEU A 156 -4.55 -12.08 5.98
C LEU A 156 -4.21 -12.05 7.48
N ASN A 157 -2.93 -11.96 7.82
CA ASN A 157 -2.46 -12.04 9.20
C ASN A 157 -2.78 -10.84 10.10
N GLU A 158 -3.23 -9.70 9.55
CA GLU A 158 -3.49 -8.47 10.31
C GLU A 158 -4.34 -7.48 9.51
N ARG A 159 -5.00 -6.54 10.21
CA ARG A 159 -5.60 -5.35 9.59
C ARG A 159 -4.52 -4.29 9.40
N LYS A 160 -4.29 -3.83 8.16
CA LYS A 160 -3.28 -2.79 7.89
C LYS A 160 -3.50 -2.10 6.56
N ALA A 161 -3.50 -0.77 6.56
CA ALA A 161 -3.29 0.03 5.37
C ALA A 161 -2.07 0.93 5.56
N GLU A 162 -1.10 0.89 4.64
CA GLU A 162 0.13 1.67 4.74
C GLU A 162 0.72 2.02 3.37
N VAL A 163 1.50 3.10 3.35
CA VAL A 163 2.44 3.44 2.27
C VAL A 163 3.85 3.31 2.80
N ARG A 164 4.69 2.57 2.11
CA ARG A 164 6.11 2.39 2.42
C ARG A 164 6.95 2.85 1.24
N ILE A 165 7.83 3.81 1.48
CA ILE A 165 8.84 4.25 0.53
C ILE A 165 10.16 3.62 0.97
N GLN A 166 10.71 2.71 0.18
CA GLN A 166 12.00 2.11 0.46
C GLN A 166 13.09 2.80 -0.37
N PHE A 167 14.08 3.36 0.31
CA PHE A 167 15.20 4.06 -0.33
C PHE A 167 16.24 3.07 -0.85
N LYS A 168 17.11 3.51 -1.76
CA LYS A 168 18.25 2.72 -2.24
C LYS A 168 19.30 2.52 -1.15
N ASP A 169 20.20 1.59 -1.41
CA ASP A 169 21.36 1.34 -0.56
C ASP A 169 22.29 2.56 -0.55
N THR A 170 22.92 2.83 0.58
CA THR A 170 23.89 3.94 0.71
C THR A 170 25.10 3.68 -0.20
N PRO A 171 25.41 4.57 -1.16
CA PRO A 171 26.58 4.44 -2.01
C PRO A 171 27.87 4.47 -1.19
N GLY A 172 28.83 3.60 -1.51
CA GLY A 172 30.14 3.58 -0.84
C GLY A 172 30.07 3.23 0.65
N ASN A 173 29.14 2.35 1.05
CA ASN A 173 28.95 1.96 2.45
C ASN A 173 30.25 1.42 3.10
N ILE A 174 30.72 2.14 4.12
CA ILE A 174 31.95 1.83 4.87
C ILE A 174 31.74 0.85 6.04
N PHE A 175 30.48 0.55 6.39
CA PHE A 175 30.14 -0.30 7.53
C PHE A 175 30.04 -1.79 7.16
N GLY A 176 30.27 -2.15 5.89
CA GLY A 176 30.15 -3.51 5.36
C GLY A 176 28.76 -3.85 4.81
N GLU A 177 28.69 -4.75 3.82
CA GLU A 177 27.46 -5.05 3.06
C GLU A 177 26.29 -5.55 3.91
N LYS A 178 26.55 -6.17 5.06
CA LYS A 178 25.53 -6.77 5.92
C LYS A 178 24.97 -5.83 6.98
N SER A 179 25.59 -4.68 7.23
CA SER A 179 25.26 -3.80 8.36
C SER A 179 24.31 -2.67 7.97
N ALA A 180 24.47 -2.04 6.80
CA ALA A 180 23.59 -0.96 6.37
C ALA A 180 22.36 -1.49 5.63
N ARG A 181 21.17 -1.29 6.22
CA ARG A 181 19.89 -1.61 5.59
C ARG A 181 19.32 -0.38 4.89
N ARG A 182 18.49 -0.63 3.87
CA ARG A 182 17.74 0.43 3.18
C ARG A 182 16.89 1.19 4.19
N ASN A 183 16.95 2.51 4.10
CA ASN A 183 16.04 3.36 4.87
C ASN A 183 14.62 3.18 4.33
N GLU A 184 13.64 3.39 5.19
CA GLU A 184 12.22 3.31 4.81
C GLU A 184 11.44 4.43 5.45
N LEU A 185 10.65 5.16 4.67
CA LEU A 185 9.61 6.03 5.22
C LEU A 185 8.28 5.28 5.18
N VAL A 186 7.63 5.12 6.33
CA VAL A 186 6.37 4.41 6.45
C VAL A 186 5.29 5.35 6.95
N ILE A 187 4.18 5.40 6.22
CA ILE A 187 2.96 6.09 6.60
C ILE A 187 1.89 5.03 6.80
N ARG A 188 1.61 4.67 8.06
CA ARG A 188 0.51 3.76 8.40
C ARG A 188 -0.79 4.54 8.45
N LEU A 189 -1.71 4.19 7.55
CA LEU A 189 -2.99 4.84 7.40
C LEU A 189 -4.00 4.34 8.43
N GLN A 190 -4.00 3.03 8.71
CA GLN A 190 -4.81 2.40 9.76
C GLN A 190 -4.32 0.95 10.00
N PRO A 191 -4.63 0.36 11.16
CA PRO A 191 -4.99 1.01 12.42
C PRO A 191 -3.79 1.75 13.02
N ASN A 192 -4.00 2.48 14.11
CA ASN A 192 -2.94 3.21 14.84
C ASN A 192 -2.14 4.12 13.92
N GLU A 193 -2.76 5.20 13.46
CA GLU A 193 -2.18 6.19 12.55
C GLU A 193 -0.78 6.59 13.00
N ALA A 194 0.21 6.37 12.13
CA ALA A 194 1.60 6.65 12.44
C ALA A 194 2.40 7.01 11.19
N MET A 195 3.46 7.77 11.39
CA MET A 195 4.47 8.04 10.39
C MET A 195 5.83 7.82 11.04
N TYR A 196 6.68 6.99 10.44
CA TYR A 196 8.02 6.76 10.97
C TYR A 196 9.03 6.54 9.85
N MET A 197 10.26 6.97 10.09
CA MET A 197 11.40 6.75 9.20
C MET A 197 12.34 5.75 9.85
N LYS A 198 12.55 4.61 9.20
CA LYS A 198 13.58 3.63 9.55
C LYS A 198 14.91 4.06 8.99
N LEU A 199 15.94 4.07 9.83
CA LEU A 199 17.31 4.41 9.47
C LEU A 199 18.31 3.61 10.31
N MET A 200 19.59 3.78 9.98
CA MET A 200 20.69 3.15 10.69
C MET A 200 21.21 4.10 11.77
N MET A 201 21.29 3.61 13.01
CA MET A 201 21.85 4.33 14.15
C MET A 201 23.01 3.55 14.75
N LYS A 202 23.92 4.23 15.46
CA LYS A 202 24.93 3.52 16.26
C LYS A 202 24.22 2.67 17.31
N GLN A 203 24.57 1.39 17.42
CA GLN A 203 24.06 0.54 18.50
C GLN A 203 24.32 1.21 19.87
N PRO A 204 23.31 1.40 20.73
CA PRO A 204 23.54 1.92 22.08
C PRO A 204 24.56 1.08 22.86
N GLY A 205 25.43 1.75 23.62
CA GLY A 205 26.55 1.11 24.34
C GLY A 205 27.90 1.29 23.65
N MET A 206 28.83 0.37 23.89
CA MET A 206 30.25 0.48 23.49
C MET A 206 30.56 -0.02 22.07
N SER A 207 29.57 -0.55 21.35
CA SER A 207 29.71 -0.99 19.96
C SER A 207 29.65 0.19 18.98
N PHE A 208 30.34 0.09 17.85
CA PHE A 208 30.22 1.04 16.73
C PHE A 208 29.39 0.47 15.56
N GLU A 209 28.83 -0.72 15.73
CA GLU A 209 28.02 -1.38 14.70
C GLU A 209 26.70 -0.61 14.47
N PRO A 210 26.31 -0.40 13.20
CA PRO A 210 24.99 0.13 12.88
C PRO A 210 23.87 -0.86 13.23
N VAL A 211 22.76 -0.33 13.75
CA VAL A 211 21.52 -1.06 13.99
C VAL A 211 20.33 -0.30 13.40
N GLU A 212 19.33 -1.02 12.91
CA GLU A 212 18.07 -0.40 12.47
C GLU A 212 17.33 0.21 13.67
N SER A 213 16.90 1.46 13.54
CA SER A 213 16.05 2.18 14.49
C SER A 213 15.12 3.13 13.73
N GLU A 214 14.33 3.94 14.43
CA GLU A 214 13.33 4.80 13.81
C GLU A 214 13.21 6.18 14.46
N LEU A 215 12.77 7.14 13.65
CA LEU A 215 12.14 8.38 14.11
C LEU A 215 10.63 8.20 13.96
N ASP A 216 9.90 8.22 15.08
CA ASP A 216 8.47 7.85 15.14
C ASP A 216 7.56 9.04 15.48
N LEU A 217 6.43 9.12 14.78
CA LEU A 217 5.26 9.90 15.13
C LEU A 217 4.03 8.99 15.13
N THR A 218 3.67 8.47 16.31
CA THR A 218 2.40 7.76 16.54
C THR A 218 1.34 8.74 17.02
N TYR A 219 0.22 8.86 16.29
CA TYR A 219 -0.80 9.88 16.55
C TYR A 219 -1.45 9.74 17.91
N THR A 220 -1.82 8.52 18.31
CA THR A 220 -2.46 8.27 19.61
C THR A 220 -1.53 8.60 20.78
N ALA A 221 -0.22 8.43 20.62
CA ALA A 221 0.76 8.78 21.66
C ALA A 221 1.06 10.29 21.70
N ARG A 222 1.06 10.98 20.54
CA ARG A 222 1.41 12.41 20.44
C ARG A 222 0.22 13.36 20.60
N TYR A 223 -0.96 12.92 20.21
CA TYR A 223 -2.20 13.69 20.10
C TYR A 223 -3.37 12.92 20.75
N GLY A 224 -3.13 12.28 21.89
CA GLY A 224 -4.10 11.37 22.54
C GLY A 224 -5.48 11.98 22.84
N ASP A 225 -5.56 13.30 22.99
CA ASP A 225 -6.80 14.03 23.26
C ASP A 225 -7.59 14.41 21.99
N ILE A 226 -7.04 14.13 20.79
CA ILE A 226 -7.68 14.46 19.51
C ILE A 226 -8.43 13.25 18.98
N THR A 227 -9.74 13.40 18.79
CA THR A 227 -10.52 12.44 18.00
C THR A 227 -10.33 12.72 16.51
N LEU A 228 -9.84 11.72 15.79
CA LEU A 228 -9.78 11.78 14.32
C LEU A 228 -11.18 11.54 13.76
N PRO A 229 -11.72 12.43 12.90
CA PRO A 229 -13.02 12.21 12.30
C PRO A 229 -12.99 11.00 11.37
N ASP A 230 -14.13 10.32 11.25
CA ASP A 230 -14.29 9.27 10.25
C ASP A 230 -14.18 9.84 8.82
N ALA A 231 -13.83 8.98 7.86
CA ALA A 231 -13.73 9.37 6.46
C ALA A 231 -15.03 10.00 5.93
N TYR A 232 -16.20 9.48 6.32
CA TYR A 232 -17.48 10.01 5.86
C TYR A 232 -17.82 11.37 6.46
N GLU A 233 -17.52 11.59 7.75
CA GLU A 233 -17.71 12.91 8.38
C GLU A 233 -16.94 13.99 7.62
N ARG A 234 -15.68 13.69 7.25
CA ARG A 234 -14.85 14.61 6.48
C ARG A 234 -15.37 14.84 5.06
N LEU A 235 -15.73 13.78 4.33
CA LEU A 235 -16.18 13.89 2.94
C LEU A 235 -17.54 14.59 2.82
N ILE A 236 -18.45 14.36 3.78
CA ILE A 236 -19.74 15.09 3.82
C ILE A 236 -19.48 16.58 4.05
N LEU A 237 -18.61 16.94 5.00
CA LEU A 237 -18.24 18.33 5.24
C LEU A 237 -17.58 18.97 4.01
N ASP A 238 -16.68 18.25 3.32
CA ASP A 238 -16.04 18.75 2.10
C ASP A 238 -17.06 18.99 0.98
N THR A 239 -18.09 18.13 0.85
CA THR A 239 -19.22 18.34 -0.08
C THR A 239 -19.95 19.64 0.23
N LEU A 240 -20.31 19.87 1.50
CA LEU A 240 -20.99 21.08 1.94
C LEU A 240 -20.11 22.33 1.74
N SER A 241 -18.79 22.18 1.86
CA SER A 241 -17.81 23.26 1.71
C SER A 241 -17.39 23.51 0.26
N GLY A 242 -17.92 22.75 -0.71
CA GLY A 242 -17.53 22.84 -2.12
C GLY A 242 -16.09 22.39 -2.41
N THR A 243 -15.45 21.66 -1.48
CA THR A 243 -14.09 21.15 -1.64
C THR A 243 -14.10 19.82 -2.36
N GLN A 244 -13.52 19.79 -3.57
CA GLN A 244 -13.54 18.61 -4.44
C GLN A 244 -12.20 17.86 -4.47
N ALA A 245 -11.16 18.33 -3.79
CA ALA A 245 -9.81 17.76 -3.82
C ALA A 245 -9.75 16.27 -3.42
N HIS A 246 -10.69 15.83 -2.58
CA HIS A 246 -10.77 14.46 -2.07
C HIS A 246 -11.74 13.55 -2.84
N PHE A 247 -12.37 14.07 -3.90
CA PHE A 247 -13.31 13.33 -4.74
C PHE A 247 -12.67 12.96 -6.08
N VAL A 248 -13.04 11.79 -6.57
CA VAL A 248 -12.57 11.27 -7.87
C VAL A 248 -13.21 12.07 -8.99
N ARG A 249 -12.38 12.64 -9.88
CA ARG A 249 -12.84 13.34 -11.09
C ARG A 249 -13.13 12.34 -12.22
N SER A 250 -13.97 12.71 -13.18
CA SER A 250 -14.38 11.81 -14.27
C SER A 250 -13.20 11.27 -15.11
N ASP A 251 -12.22 12.11 -15.41
CA ASP A 251 -11.00 11.74 -16.13
C ASP A 251 -10.06 10.87 -15.27
N GLU A 252 -10.01 11.13 -13.96
CA GLU A 252 -9.30 10.29 -13.00
C GLU A 252 -9.86 8.87 -12.96
N LEU A 253 -11.19 8.75 -12.95
CA LEU A 253 -11.87 7.45 -13.01
C LEU A 253 -11.63 6.73 -14.35
N ALA A 254 -11.66 7.46 -15.46
CA ALA A 254 -11.42 6.90 -16.79
C ALA A 254 -10.00 6.33 -16.92
N GLU A 255 -8.99 7.05 -16.43
CA GLU A 255 -7.60 6.58 -16.45
C GLU A 255 -7.38 5.38 -15.52
N ALA A 256 -8.03 5.37 -14.35
CA ALA A 256 -8.00 4.21 -13.45
C ALA A 256 -8.54 2.95 -14.14
N TRP A 257 -9.68 3.05 -14.84
CA TRP A 257 -10.21 1.91 -15.62
C TRP A 257 -9.31 1.55 -16.81
N ARG A 258 -8.77 2.52 -17.55
CA ARG A 258 -7.82 2.25 -18.65
C ARG A 258 -6.64 1.39 -18.19
N ILE A 259 -6.14 1.60 -16.98
CA ILE A 259 -4.99 0.87 -16.42
C ILE A 259 -5.34 -0.60 -16.11
N PHE A 260 -6.52 -0.87 -15.54
CA PHE A 260 -6.88 -2.20 -15.03
C PHE A 260 -7.79 -3.02 -15.94
N THR A 261 -8.62 -2.41 -16.78
CA THR A 261 -9.62 -3.13 -17.60
C THR A 261 -9.01 -4.23 -18.48
N PRO A 262 -7.88 -4.03 -19.19
CA PRO A 262 -7.29 -5.10 -19.99
C PRO A 262 -6.88 -6.32 -19.16
N LEU A 263 -6.31 -6.10 -17.97
CA LEU A 263 -5.98 -7.18 -17.04
C LEU A 263 -7.23 -7.92 -16.58
N LEU A 264 -8.27 -7.19 -16.16
CA LEU A 264 -9.52 -7.77 -15.66
C LEU A 264 -10.19 -8.64 -16.72
N HIS A 265 -10.28 -8.16 -17.97
CA HIS A 265 -10.81 -8.95 -19.08
C HIS A 265 -9.99 -10.21 -19.37
N ARG A 266 -8.66 -10.15 -19.22
CA ARG A 266 -7.81 -11.35 -19.39
C ARG A 266 -7.98 -12.34 -18.25
N ILE A 267 -8.09 -11.88 -17.00
CA ILE A 267 -8.35 -12.75 -15.85
C ILE A 267 -9.65 -13.54 -16.06
N GLU A 268 -10.70 -12.85 -16.50
CA GLU A 268 -12.02 -13.44 -16.77
C GLU A 268 -12.03 -14.32 -18.02
N GLY A 269 -11.47 -13.84 -19.14
CA GLY A 269 -11.47 -14.55 -20.41
C GLY A 269 -10.58 -15.79 -20.44
N GLU A 270 -9.43 -15.75 -19.75
CA GLU A 270 -8.49 -16.88 -19.67
C GLU A 270 -8.77 -17.78 -18.45
N ASN A 271 -9.73 -17.41 -17.59
CA ASN A 271 -10.01 -18.09 -16.32
C ASN A 271 -8.74 -18.33 -15.50
N VAL A 272 -7.96 -17.29 -15.24
CA VAL A 272 -6.66 -17.42 -14.54
C VAL A 272 -6.87 -18.00 -13.13
N GLU A 273 -6.23 -19.11 -12.81
CA GLU A 273 -6.37 -19.75 -11.49
C GLU A 273 -5.54 -18.98 -10.43
N PRO A 274 -6.17 -18.47 -9.36
CA PRO A 274 -5.45 -17.77 -8.30
C PRO A 274 -4.70 -18.75 -7.39
N ILE A 275 -3.51 -18.34 -6.93
CA ILE A 275 -2.67 -19.13 -6.04
C ILE A 275 -3.35 -19.26 -4.66
N LYS A 276 -3.47 -20.48 -4.15
CA LYS A 276 -4.10 -20.68 -2.84
C LYS A 276 -3.16 -20.21 -1.73
N TYR A 277 -3.70 -19.49 -0.75
CA TYR A 277 -2.98 -19.13 0.48
C TYR A 277 -3.83 -19.43 1.70
N THR A 278 -3.20 -19.87 2.79
CA THR A 278 -3.92 -20.23 4.02
C THR A 278 -4.45 -18.97 4.71
N TYR A 279 -5.69 -19.03 5.21
CA TYR A 279 -6.31 -17.99 6.02
C TYR A 279 -5.37 -17.58 7.17
N GLY A 280 -5.17 -16.27 7.34
CA GLY A 280 -4.34 -15.69 8.40
C GLY A 280 -2.86 -15.60 8.06
N THR A 281 -2.44 -15.96 6.85
CA THR A 281 -1.04 -15.79 6.39
C THR A 281 -0.80 -14.42 5.76
N ARG A 282 0.41 -14.16 5.25
CA ARG A 282 0.78 -12.89 4.57
C ARG A 282 0.35 -12.84 3.09
N GLY A 283 -0.38 -13.86 2.62
CA GLY A 283 -0.73 -14.09 1.21
C GLY A 283 0.16 -15.17 0.57
N PRO A 284 0.07 -15.36 -0.76
CA PRO A 284 0.91 -16.30 -1.51
C PRO A 284 2.39 -15.99 -1.37
N LYS A 285 3.24 -17.04 -1.33
CA LYS A 285 4.70 -16.89 -1.22
C LYS A 285 5.29 -16.23 -2.46
N GLU A 286 4.70 -16.54 -3.62
CA GLU A 286 5.01 -16.00 -4.93
C GLU A 286 4.88 -14.48 -4.96
N ALA A 287 4.00 -13.90 -4.14
CA ALA A 287 3.89 -12.45 -4.04
C ALA A 287 5.09 -11.82 -3.32
N ASP A 288 5.64 -12.47 -2.30
CA ASP A 288 6.86 -12.01 -1.65
C ASP A 288 8.08 -12.21 -2.58
N GLU A 289 8.14 -13.33 -3.32
CA GLU A 289 9.17 -13.58 -4.33
C GLU A 289 9.11 -12.56 -5.47
N PHE A 290 7.92 -12.21 -5.93
CA PHE A 290 7.73 -11.20 -6.96
C PHE A 290 8.09 -9.80 -6.46
N ALA A 291 7.69 -9.42 -5.24
CA ALA A 291 8.14 -8.16 -4.63
C ALA A 291 9.67 -8.08 -4.51
N ALA A 292 10.33 -9.18 -4.13
CA ALA A 292 11.78 -9.25 -4.07
C ALA A 292 12.44 -9.06 -5.45
N LYS A 293 11.88 -9.66 -6.51
CA LYS A 293 12.34 -9.44 -7.90
C LYS A 293 12.19 -7.98 -8.34
N LEU A 294 11.18 -7.28 -7.84
CA LEU A 294 10.99 -5.84 -8.04
C LEU A 294 11.92 -4.99 -7.15
N GLY A 295 12.85 -5.60 -6.43
CA GLY A 295 13.85 -4.91 -5.62
C GLY A 295 13.35 -4.50 -4.23
N PHE A 296 12.18 -4.95 -3.77
CA PHE A 296 11.77 -4.78 -2.38
C PHE A 296 12.55 -5.72 -1.46
N MET A 297 13.31 -5.15 -0.53
CA MET A 297 14.07 -5.92 0.45
C MET A 297 13.35 -5.95 1.80
N TYR A 298 12.87 -7.13 2.22
CA TYR A 298 12.24 -7.28 3.53
C TYR A 298 13.29 -7.43 4.64
N SER A 299 13.31 -6.48 5.59
CA SER A 299 14.11 -6.62 6.81
C SER A 299 13.38 -7.50 7.83
N GLN A 300 13.95 -8.66 8.17
CA GLN A 300 13.47 -9.52 9.26
C GLN A 300 13.99 -9.08 10.64
N THR A 301 15.04 -8.24 10.67
CA THR A 301 15.73 -7.81 11.88
C THR A 301 15.00 -6.69 12.61
N TYR A 302 14.06 -6.04 11.95
CA TYR A 302 13.33 -4.91 12.49
C TYR A 302 11.89 -5.28 12.88
N LYS A 303 11.52 -5.02 14.14
CA LYS A 303 10.13 -5.04 14.61
C LYS A 303 9.80 -3.68 15.18
N TRP A 304 8.96 -2.93 14.48
CA TRP A 304 8.40 -1.69 15.02
C TRP A 304 7.46 -2.04 16.18
N THR A 305 7.70 -1.42 17.32
CA THR A 305 6.80 -1.42 18.48
C THR A 305 6.37 0.03 18.71
N PRO A 306 5.05 0.33 18.81
CA PRO A 306 4.62 1.66 19.17
C PRO A 306 5.29 2.06 20.48
N SER A 307 5.92 3.22 20.53
CA SER A 307 6.46 3.73 21.78
C SER A 307 5.31 3.83 22.79
N PRO A 308 5.40 3.24 23.99
CA PRO A 308 4.48 3.61 25.06
C PRO A 308 4.65 5.12 25.23
N GLY A 309 3.56 5.88 25.12
CA GLY A 309 3.59 7.34 25.26
C GLY A 309 4.37 7.78 26.50
N PRO A 310 4.74 9.06 26.62
CA PRO A 310 5.56 9.54 27.72
C PRO A 310 5.01 9.01 29.05
N ARG A 311 5.82 8.23 29.77
CA ARG A 311 5.54 7.91 31.17
C ARG A 311 5.70 9.23 31.90
N LEU A 312 4.57 9.87 32.22
CA LEU A 312 4.53 11.00 33.14
C LEU A 312 5.04 10.55 34.52
#